data_AF-A0A8C1PRA3-F1
#
_entry.id   AF-A0A8C1PRA3-F1
#
_cell.length_a   1.000
_cell.length_b   1.000
_cell.length_c   1.000
_cell.angle_alpha   90.00
_cell.angle_beta   90.00
_cell.angle_gamma   90.00
#
_symmetry.space_group_name_H-M   'P 1'
#
loop_
_entity.id
_entity.type
_entity.pdbx_description
1 polymer ?
#
loop_
_entity_poly.entity_id
_entity_poly.type
_entity_poly.pdbx_seq_one_letter_code
_entity_poly.pdbx_strand_id
1 'polypeptide(L)'
;LVYSGFKSRAATELCLDRIRGCRHRMCSSFQKQLDEVHPTGTECVQENTKMGFRDIGSLRNQDISHRAKLDVFLDAQVRSLKGISALVQLFSSENQEVQRYATGATRNLIYENMDNKTALIEAGGISKLIGALREPDDELRKNITGILWNLSSKDSLKERLARESLSELTERVLVPLSGGGDAGVIQQSASEVDIFYNTTGCLRNLSSVNERTRQQMRETRGLVDSLVGYIENSLLEGKGEDKGVENCVCVLRNLSYQLYSEIPTSVQMRLEGPTRAQDKRHNDPIGCFTPQSKKEKDRNQDLTTFSEVARVPKGAEWLWHPQIVALYNRILQNTETNAATREGAAGALQNITAGDSRWASVLSRVALEQERMLPVILDLLRSPTDAELRSLTGLLRNLSRHCKNKADMATKVVNILVNKLPSDGHQKEPSSDVVVNICGVLNSLVTGSSLAARDITYFDGLPKLVSIKTSHDNSPGKLKAARAASTVLSNMFQYTKLHKDYKQVSLSVKPSLKSTYECVTVQSRK
;
A
#
# COMPACT_ATOMS: atom_id res chain seq x y z
N LEU A 1 -27.37 42.30 -19.71
CA LEU A 1 -28.27 41.13 -19.53
C LEU A 1 -28.92 40.61 -20.84
N VAL A 2 -28.41 40.93 -22.04
CA VAL A 2 -28.97 40.37 -23.31
C VAL A 2 -27.93 39.65 -24.19
N TYR A 3 -26.64 39.62 -23.82
CA TYR A 3 -25.58 39.02 -24.64
C TYR A 3 -25.15 37.58 -24.26
N SER A 4 -25.74 36.96 -23.24
CA SER A 4 -25.39 35.60 -22.79
C SER A 4 -26.30 34.48 -23.34
N GLY A 5 -27.45 34.82 -23.94
CA GLY A 5 -28.44 33.82 -24.39
C GLY A 5 -28.20 33.23 -25.77
N PHE A 6 -27.51 33.93 -26.67
CA PHE A 6 -27.38 33.50 -28.07
C PHE A 6 -26.24 32.51 -28.34
N LYS A 7 -25.19 32.48 -27.50
CA LYS A 7 -24.10 31.49 -27.65
C LYS A 7 -24.48 30.08 -27.17
N SER A 8 -25.46 29.95 -26.27
CA SER A 8 -25.93 28.65 -25.78
C SER A 8 -26.65 27.89 -26.89
N ARG A 9 -27.59 28.52 -27.60
CA ARG A 9 -28.43 27.84 -28.60
C ARG A 9 -27.65 27.37 -29.82
N ALA A 10 -26.71 28.20 -30.32
CA ALA A 10 -25.85 27.83 -31.45
C ALA A 10 -24.85 26.72 -31.08
N ALA A 11 -24.34 26.70 -29.84
CA ALA A 11 -23.50 25.61 -29.36
C ALA A 11 -24.30 24.31 -29.18
N THR A 12 -25.56 24.40 -28.71
CA THR A 12 -26.47 23.26 -28.60
C THR A 12 -26.86 22.71 -29.97
N GLU A 13 -27.13 23.54 -30.98
CA GLU A 13 -27.44 23.06 -32.34
C GLU A 13 -26.22 22.51 -33.09
N LEU A 14 -25.05 23.13 -32.98
CA LEU A 14 -23.79 22.55 -33.50
C LEU A 14 -23.42 21.23 -32.81
N CYS A 15 -23.79 21.08 -31.54
CA CYS A 15 -23.71 19.82 -30.83
C CYS A 15 -24.69 18.81 -31.45
N LEU A 16 -25.99 19.14 -31.54
CA LEU A 16 -27.05 18.30 -32.11
C LEU A 16 -26.81 17.88 -33.58
N ASP A 17 -26.15 18.71 -34.40
CA ASP A 17 -25.81 18.37 -35.78
C ASP A 17 -24.55 17.47 -35.88
N ARG A 18 -23.57 17.63 -34.97
CA ARG A 18 -22.48 16.64 -34.80
C ARG A 18 -23.00 15.31 -34.23
N ILE A 19 -24.03 15.37 -33.39
CA ILE A 19 -24.76 14.23 -32.81
C ILE A 19 -25.47 13.42 -33.91
N ARG A 20 -26.17 14.10 -34.83
CA ARG A 20 -26.82 13.48 -35.99
C ARG A 20 -25.84 12.83 -36.97
N GLY A 21 -24.69 13.48 -37.22
CA GLY A 21 -23.64 12.95 -38.10
C GLY A 21 -22.90 11.70 -37.57
N CYS A 22 -23.02 11.39 -36.28
CA CYS A 22 -22.34 10.26 -35.64
C CYS A 22 -23.18 8.97 -35.56
N ARG A 23 -24.34 8.87 -36.23
CA ARG A 23 -25.26 7.71 -36.16
C ARG A 23 -24.71 6.36 -36.70
N HIS A 24 -23.59 6.33 -37.42
CA HIS A 24 -23.19 5.16 -38.22
C HIS A 24 -22.25 4.11 -37.58
N ARG A 25 -22.06 4.06 -36.25
CA ARG A 25 -21.05 3.13 -35.64
C ARG A 25 -21.47 2.40 -34.35
N MET A 26 -22.76 2.25 -34.07
CA MET A 26 -23.24 1.40 -32.97
C MET A 26 -23.90 0.14 -33.52
N CYS A 27 -23.77 -0.98 -32.79
CA CYS A 27 -24.51 -2.20 -33.10
C CYS A 27 -26.02 -1.91 -33.07
N SER A 28 -26.73 -2.27 -34.14
CA SER A 28 -28.18 -2.09 -34.28
C SER A 28 -28.96 -2.81 -33.16
N SER A 29 -28.41 -3.92 -32.66
CA SER A 29 -28.99 -4.68 -31.54
C SER A 29 -28.93 -3.92 -30.22
N PHE A 30 -27.80 -3.23 -29.93
CA PHE A 30 -27.67 -2.39 -28.74
C PHE A 30 -28.63 -1.21 -28.79
N GLN A 31 -28.73 -0.56 -29.95
CA GLN A 31 -29.66 0.53 -30.19
C GLN A 31 -31.10 0.11 -29.90
N LYS A 32 -31.53 -1.01 -30.49
CA LYS A 32 -32.89 -1.51 -30.35
C LYS A 32 -33.24 -1.84 -28.90
N GLN A 33 -32.38 -2.59 -28.20
CA GLN A 33 -32.65 -2.96 -26.80
C GLN A 33 -32.59 -1.76 -25.86
N LEU A 34 -31.73 -0.77 -26.12
CA LEU A 34 -31.72 0.46 -25.34
C LEU A 34 -33.00 1.26 -25.54
N ASP A 35 -33.51 1.37 -26.76
CA ASP A 35 -34.79 2.04 -27.05
C ASP A 35 -35.99 1.30 -26.41
N GLU A 36 -35.95 -0.04 -26.36
CA GLU A 36 -36.98 -0.86 -25.70
C GLU A 36 -37.03 -0.63 -24.19
N VAL A 37 -35.85 -0.53 -23.56
CA VAL A 37 -35.72 -0.33 -22.09
C VAL A 37 -35.87 1.15 -21.71
N HIS A 38 -35.58 2.06 -22.64
CA HIS A 38 -35.45 3.49 -22.33
C HIS A 38 -35.86 4.41 -23.49
N PRO A 39 -37.17 4.54 -23.79
CA PRO A 39 -37.63 5.28 -24.97
C PRO A 39 -37.31 6.78 -24.95
N THR A 40 -37.11 7.36 -23.76
CA THR A 40 -36.91 8.81 -23.55
C THR A 40 -35.52 9.10 -22.99
N GLY A 41 -34.53 9.30 -23.86
CA GLY A 41 -33.16 9.68 -23.47
C GLY A 41 -32.03 8.80 -24.00
N THR A 42 -32.36 7.92 -24.94
CA THR A 42 -31.39 7.08 -25.62
C THR A 42 -30.29 7.88 -26.33
N GLU A 43 -30.60 9.00 -27.01
CA GLU A 43 -29.61 9.79 -27.76
C GLU A 43 -28.36 10.18 -26.93
N CYS A 44 -28.56 10.61 -25.68
CA CYS A 44 -27.48 11.03 -24.79
C CYS A 44 -26.60 9.86 -24.33
N VAL A 45 -27.20 8.70 -24.05
CA VAL A 45 -26.48 7.46 -23.69
C VAL A 45 -25.65 6.96 -24.88
N GLN A 46 -26.20 7.05 -26.09
CA GLN A 46 -25.54 6.62 -27.32
C GLN A 46 -24.29 7.47 -27.63
N GLU A 47 -24.34 8.77 -27.38
CA GLU A 47 -23.19 9.67 -27.59
C GLU A 47 -22.03 9.37 -26.66
N ASN A 48 -22.31 9.20 -25.37
CA ASN A 48 -21.28 8.83 -24.40
C ASN A 48 -20.64 7.47 -24.73
N THR A 49 -21.44 6.54 -25.25
CA THR A 49 -20.95 5.26 -25.77
C THR A 49 -19.96 5.47 -26.92
N LYS A 50 -20.27 6.34 -27.90
CA LYS A 50 -19.43 6.62 -29.08
C LYS A 50 -18.14 7.36 -28.73
N MET A 51 -18.15 8.28 -27.78
CA MET A 51 -16.94 8.98 -27.35
C MET A 51 -15.93 8.06 -26.67
N GLY A 52 -16.40 7.00 -26.02
CA GLY A 52 -15.57 5.95 -25.41
C GLY A 52 -14.75 5.12 -26.39
N PHE A 53 -15.20 4.96 -27.64
CA PHE A 53 -14.50 4.20 -28.67
C PHE A 53 -13.41 4.98 -29.41
N ARG A 54 -13.20 6.27 -29.09
CA ARG A 54 -12.09 7.06 -29.60
C ARG A 54 -10.97 7.05 -28.56
N ASP A 55 -9.88 6.35 -28.87
CA ASP A 55 -8.67 6.26 -28.05
C ASP A 55 -8.28 7.59 -27.40
N ILE A 56 -8.04 7.52 -26.08
CA ILE A 56 -7.63 8.65 -25.22
C ILE A 56 -6.19 9.13 -25.55
N GLY A 57 -5.46 8.42 -26.42
CA GLY A 57 -4.02 8.62 -26.64
C GLY A 57 -3.57 9.77 -27.57
N SER A 58 -4.46 10.54 -28.21
CA SER A 58 -4.00 11.51 -29.23
C SER A 58 -4.89 12.74 -29.41
N LEU A 59 -4.93 13.69 -28.47
CA LEU A 59 -5.56 15.01 -28.72
C LEU A 59 -4.83 16.19 -28.05
N ARG A 60 -4.78 17.31 -28.78
CA ARG A 60 -4.04 18.56 -28.44
C ARG A 60 -4.80 19.44 -27.43
N ASN A 61 -4.05 20.26 -26.69
CA ASN A 61 -4.47 21.06 -25.54
C ASN A 61 -5.64 22.06 -25.72
N GLN A 62 -6.08 22.39 -26.94
CA GLN A 62 -7.17 23.37 -27.17
C GLN A 62 -8.59 22.75 -27.19
N ASP A 63 -8.73 21.43 -27.40
CA ASP A 63 -10.03 20.73 -27.42
C ASP A 63 -10.53 20.27 -26.03
N ILE A 64 -9.66 20.29 -25.03
CA ILE A 64 -9.90 19.67 -23.72
C ILE A 64 -10.97 20.42 -22.90
N SER A 65 -10.95 21.75 -22.91
CA SER A 65 -11.87 22.58 -22.10
C SER A 65 -13.31 22.54 -22.61
N HIS A 66 -13.51 22.47 -23.93
CA HIS A 66 -14.84 22.33 -24.52
C HIS A 66 -15.38 20.90 -24.36
N ARG A 67 -14.53 19.89 -24.49
CA ARG A 67 -14.91 18.48 -24.29
C ARG A 67 -15.27 18.19 -22.84
N ALA A 68 -14.49 18.66 -21.86
CA ALA A 68 -14.81 18.48 -20.45
C ALA A 68 -16.16 19.11 -20.06
N LYS A 69 -16.50 20.28 -20.62
CA LYS A 69 -17.82 20.89 -20.41
C LYS A 69 -18.95 20.11 -21.07
N LEU A 70 -18.69 19.51 -22.23
CA LEU A 70 -19.64 18.66 -22.93
C LEU A 70 -19.88 17.34 -22.19
N ASP A 71 -18.82 16.71 -21.68
CA ASP A 71 -18.90 15.47 -20.90
C ASP A 71 -19.72 15.69 -19.62
N VAL A 72 -19.47 16.78 -18.88
CA VAL A 72 -20.25 17.14 -17.69
C VAL A 72 -21.74 17.37 -18.01
N PHE A 73 -22.05 17.96 -19.17
CA PHE A 73 -23.43 18.21 -19.60
C PHE A 73 -24.15 16.92 -20.03
N LEU A 74 -23.46 16.05 -20.75
CA LEU A 74 -23.99 14.75 -21.18
C LEU A 74 -24.18 13.82 -19.98
N ASP A 75 -23.23 13.78 -19.04
CA ASP A 75 -23.38 13.02 -17.80
C ASP A 75 -24.60 13.46 -16.98
N ALA A 76 -24.81 14.76 -16.86
CA ALA A 76 -25.96 15.31 -16.16
C ALA A 76 -27.29 14.95 -16.84
N GLN A 77 -27.33 14.92 -18.18
CA GLN A 77 -28.49 14.49 -18.95
C GLN A 77 -28.75 12.97 -18.87
N VAL A 78 -27.71 12.13 -19.00
CA VAL A 78 -27.85 10.68 -18.83
C VAL A 78 -28.48 10.36 -17.48
N ARG A 79 -28.06 11.06 -16.42
CA ARG A 79 -28.62 10.89 -15.09
C ARG A 79 -30.05 11.38 -14.98
N SER A 80 -30.37 12.59 -15.44
CA SER A 80 -31.73 13.14 -15.35
C SER A 80 -32.75 12.26 -16.09
N LEU A 81 -32.28 11.54 -17.11
CA LEU A 81 -33.08 10.63 -17.89
C LEU A 81 -33.13 9.21 -17.33
N LYS A 82 -32.45 8.86 -16.22
CA LYS A 82 -32.33 7.47 -15.69
C LYS A 82 -31.56 6.51 -16.61
N GLY A 83 -30.69 7.01 -17.48
CA GLY A 83 -29.91 6.20 -18.42
C GLY A 83 -28.99 5.17 -17.75
N ILE A 84 -28.48 5.44 -16.54
CA ILE A 84 -27.69 4.45 -15.77
C ILE A 84 -28.52 3.20 -15.44
N SER A 85 -29.77 3.37 -15.02
CA SER A 85 -30.65 2.23 -14.71
C SER A 85 -30.96 1.39 -15.95
N ALA A 86 -31.15 2.04 -17.10
CA ALA A 86 -31.35 1.35 -18.37
C ALA A 86 -30.11 0.52 -18.77
N LEU A 87 -28.91 1.11 -18.68
CA LEU A 87 -27.65 0.39 -18.95
C LEU A 87 -27.47 -0.82 -18.03
N VAL A 88 -27.82 -0.70 -16.75
CA VAL A 88 -27.79 -1.81 -15.79
C VAL A 88 -28.71 -2.96 -16.19
N GLN A 89 -29.87 -2.67 -16.78
CA GLN A 89 -30.75 -3.71 -17.29
C GLN A 89 -30.10 -4.51 -18.42
N LEU A 90 -29.34 -3.84 -19.28
CA LEU A 90 -28.66 -4.43 -20.43
C LEU A 90 -27.42 -5.29 -20.07
N PHE A 91 -26.91 -5.23 -18.83
CA PHE A 91 -25.83 -6.13 -18.39
C PHE A 91 -26.24 -7.61 -18.41
N SER A 92 -27.54 -7.89 -18.36
CA SER A 92 -28.10 -9.24 -18.41
C SER A 92 -28.69 -9.60 -19.77
N SER A 93 -28.37 -8.83 -20.84
CA SER A 93 -28.80 -9.16 -22.19
C SER A 93 -28.19 -10.49 -22.65
N GLU A 94 -28.97 -11.30 -23.36
CA GLU A 94 -28.49 -12.53 -24.00
C GLU A 94 -27.51 -12.24 -25.16
N ASN A 95 -27.46 -10.98 -25.63
CA ASN A 95 -26.53 -10.56 -26.67
C ASN A 95 -25.25 -9.99 -26.06
N GLN A 96 -24.14 -10.73 -26.21
CA GLN A 96 -22.82 -10.34 -25.70
C GLN A 96 -22.34 -8.98 -26.24
N GLU A 97 -22.63 -8.63 -27.49
CA GLU A 97 -22.27 -7.30 -28.00
C GLU A 97 -22.99 -6.21 -27.20
N VAL A 98 -24.28 -6.39 -26.92
CA VAL A 98 -25.07 -5.44 -26.11
C VAL A 98 -24.45 -5.32 -24.71
N GLN A 99 -24.08 -6.44 -24.08
CA GLN A 99 -23.40 -6.41 -22.78
C GLN A 99 -22.08 -5.63 -22.83
N ARG A 100 -21.24 -5.85 -23.86
CA ARG A 100 -19.98 -5.12 -24.06
C ARG A 100 -20.22 -3.62 -24.23
N TYR A 101 -21.18 -3.22 -25.06
CA TYR A 101 -21.53 -1.81 -25.27
C TYR A 101 -22.10 -1.17 -23.99
N ALA A 102 -23.01 -1.85 -23.29
CA ALA A 102 -23.62 -1.35 -22.06
C ALA A 102 -22.58 -1.14 -20.95
N THR A 103 -21.71 -2.13 -20.74
CA THR A 103 -20.64 -2.06 -19.74
C THR A 103 -19.57 -1.05 -20.12
N GLY A 104 -19.15 -1.00 -21.39
CA GLY A 104 -18.21 0.01 -21.89
C GLY A 104 -18.73 1.45 -21.72
N ALA A 105 -19.99 1.69 -22.07
CA ALA A 105 -20.65 2.98 -21.85
C ALA A 105 -20.70 3.34 -20.36
N THR A 106 -21.10 2.38 -19.51
CA THR A 106 -21.17 2.59 -18.06
C THR A 106 -19.80 2.93 -17.47
N ARG A 107 -18.74 2.22 -17.87
CA ARG A 107 -17.37 2.44 -17.37
C ARG A 107 -16.95 3.90 -17.52
N ASN A 108 -17.28 4.51 -18.65
CA ASN A 108 -16.98 5.91 -18.95
C ASN A 108 -17.86 6.86 -18.15
N LEU A 109 -19.17 6.62 -18.13
CA LEU A 109 -20.15 7.47 -17.43
C LEU A 109 -19.89 7.60 -15.93
N ILE A 110 -19.32 6.56 -15.30
CA ILE A 110 -19.02 6.57 -13.87
C ILE A 110 -17.61 7.08 -13.55
N TYR A 111 -16.77 7.34 -14.56
CA TYR A 111 -15.42 7.83 -14.34
C TYR A 111 -15.47 9.23 -13.71
N GLU A 112 -14.85 9.40 -12.55
CA GLU A 112 -14.85 10.66 -11.76
C GLU A 112 -16.25 11.26 -11.45
N ASN A 113 -17.35 10.53 -11.69
CA ASN A 113 -18.71 11.01 -11.51
C ASN A 113 -19.44 10.31 -10.34
N MET A 114 -19.60 11.01 -9.22
CA MET A 114 -20.16 10.43 -7.99
C MET A 114 -21.65 10.09 -8.08
N ASP A 115 -22.41 10.91 -8.80
CA ASP A 115 -23.85 10.71 -8.92
C ASP A 115 -24.15 9.48 -9.78
N ASN A 116 -23.39 9.29 -10.86
CA ASN A 116 -23.52 8.12 -11.72
C ASN A 116 -23.07 6.83 -11.02
N LYS A 117 -22.00 6.88 -10.20
CA LYS A 117 -21.60 5.75 -9.36
C LYS A 117 -22.70 5.34 -8.38
N THR A 118 -23.36 6.32 -7.76
CA THR A 118 -24.45 6.08 -6.80
C THR A 118 -25.66 5.49 -7.50
N ALA A 119 -26.08 6.07 -8.63
CA ALA A 119 -27.19 5.56 -9.44
C ALA A 119 -26.95 4.11 -9.93
N LEU A 120 -25.70 3.77 -10.28
CA LEU A 120 -25.34 2.42 -10.70
C LEU A 120 -25.57 1.39 -9.58
N ILE A 121 -25.20 1.76 -8.35
CA ILE A 121 -25.32 0.91 -7.17
C ILE A 121 -26.78 0.78 -6.73
N GLU A 122 -27.54 1.87 -6.74
CA GLU A 122 -28.97 1.89 -6.43
C GLU A 122 -29.79 1.05 -7.41
N ALA A 123 -29.38 1.01 -8.68
CA ALA A 123 -29.98 0.16 -9.71
C ALA A 123 -29.60 -1.33 -9.58
N GLY A 124 -28.82 -1.73 -8.56
CA GLY A 124 -28.36 -3.12 -8.40
C GLY A 124 -27.25 -3.52 -9.37
N GLY A 125 -26.51 -2.54 -9.89
CA GLY A 125 -25.48 -2.75 -10.92
C GLY A 125 -24.38 -3.71 -10.51
N ILE A 126 -23.93 -3.69 -9.24
CA ILE A 126 -22.86 -4.58 -8.76
C ILE A 126 -23.25 -6.05 -8.95
N SER A 127 -24.42 -6.47 -8.45
CA SER A 127 -24.85 -7.87 -8.55
C SER A 127 -24.97 -8.34 -10.01
N LYS A 128 -25.45 -7.47 -10.91
CA LYS A 128 -25.54 -7.80 -12.35
C LYS A 128 -24.18 -7.89 -13.03
N LEU A 129 -23.25 -6.98 -12.69
CA LEU A 129 -21.87 -7.02 -13.18
C LEU A 129 -21.17 -8.32 -12.74
N ILE A 130 -21.37 -8.74 -11.49
CA ILE A 130 -20.82 -10.00 -10.98
C ILE A 130 -21.43 -11.22 -11.69
N GLY A 131 -22.73 -11.18 -12.01
CA GLY A 131 -23.36 -12.20 -12.85
C GLY A 131 -22.73 -12.26 -14.25
N ALA A 132 -22.56 -11.12 -14.90
CA ALA A 132 -21.97 -11.01 -16.24
C ALA A 132 -20.47 -11.36 -16.29
N LEU A 133 -19.74 -11.24 -15.17
CA LEU A 133 -18.32 -11.61 -15.09
C LEU A 133 -18.07 -13.10 -15.35
N ARG A 134 -19.13 -13.93 -15.26
CA ARG A 134 -19.08 -15.37 -15.48
C ARG A 134 -19.01 -15.75 -16.96
N GLU A 135 -19.35 -14.83 -17.86
CA GLU A 135 -19.28 -15.06 -19.30
C GLU A 135 -17.82 -15.14 -19.76
N PRO A 136 -17.47 -16.10 -20.64
CA PRO A 136 -16.11 -16.27 -21.15
C PRO A 136 -15.80 -15.23 -22.26
N ASP A 137 -15.94 -13.95 -21.92
CA ASP A 137 -15.80 -12.82 -22.83
C ASP A 137 -14.82 -11.80 -22.23
N ASP A 138 -13.60 -11.77 -22.76
CA ASP A 138 -12.53 -10.94 -22.21
C ASP A 138 -12.79 -9.43 -22.31
N GLU A 139 -13.44 -8.96 -23.38
CA GLU A 139 -13.78 -7.54 -23.52
C GLU A 139 -14.84 -7.13 -22.50
N LEU A 140 -15.85 -7.98 -22.30
CA LEU A 140 -16.86 -7.79 -21.27
C LEU A 140 -16.23 -7.81 -19.86
N ARG A 141 -15.41 -8.82 -19.55
CA ARG A 141 -14.71 -8.96 -18.26
C ARG A 141 -13.78 -7.76 -18.00
N LYS A 142 -13.09 -7.26 -19.02
CA LYS A 142 -12.23 -6.06 -18.94
C LYS A 142 -13.05 -4.81 -18.61
N ASN A 143 -14.22 -4.64 -19.24
CA ASN A 143 -15.12 -3.54 -18.92
C ASN A 143 -15.67 -3.65 -17.49
N ILE A 144 -16.12 -4.84 -17.08
CA ILE A 144 -16.65 -5.10 -15.74
C ILE A 144 -15.60 -4.80 -14.66
N THR A 145 -14.40 -5.37 -14.77
CA THR A 145 -13.32 -5.13 -13.81
C THR A 145 -12.90 -3.67 -13.77
N GLY A 146 -12.92 -2.97 -14.90
CA GLY A 146 -12.72 -1.52 -14.98
C GLY A 146 -13.81 -0.70 -14.27
N ILE A 147 -15.09 -1.10 -14.39
CA ILE A 147 -16.20 -0.48 -13.64
C ILE A 147 -16.00 -0.66 -12.15
N LEU A 148 -15.69 -1.88 -11.70
CA LEU A 148 -15.47 -2.20 -10.29
C LEU A 148 -14.28 -1.41 -9.72
N TRP A 149 -13.21 -1.23 -10.50
CA TRP A 149 -12.09 -0.37 -10.12
C TRP A 149 -12.52 1.10 -9.98
N ASN A 150 -13.28 1.64 -10.94
CA ASN A 150 -13.81 3.01 -10.85
C ASN A 150 -14.72 3.20 -9.63
N LEU A 151 -15.54 2.21 -9.27
CA LEU A 151 -16.38 2.26 -8.06
C LEU A 151 -15.54 2.22 -6.78
N SER A 152 -14.48 1.41 -6.77
CA SER A 152 -13.62 1.26 -5.59
C SER A 152 -12.86 2.53 -5.22
N SER A 153 -12.75 3.54 -6.09
CA SER A 153 -12.06 4.79 -5.74
C SER A 153 -12.82 5.67 -4.75
N LYS A 154 -14.06 5.33 -4.39
CA LYS A 154 -14.89 6.08 -3.45
C LYS A 154 -15.08 5.35 -2.13
N ASP A 155 -14.59 5.94 -1.04
CA ASP A 155 -14.59 5.34 0.30
C ASP A 155 -15.97 4.85 0.77
N SER A 156 -17.03 5.64 0.55
CA SER A 156 -18.39 5.27 0.97
C SER A 156 -18.96 4.04 0.25
N LEU A 157 -18.36 3.61 -0.86
CA LEU A 157 -18.82 2.48 -1.67
C LEU A 157 -18.00 1.21 -1.44
N LYS A 158 -16.77 1.33 -0.93
CA LYS A 158 -15.81 0.23 -0.86
C LYS A 158 -16.30 -0.94 0.01
N GLU A 159 -16.93 -0.71 1.17
CA GLU A 159 -17.44 -1.80 2.00
C GLU A 159 -18.52 -2.63 1.31
N ARG A 160 -19.47 -1.95 0.64
CA ARG A 160 -20.53 -2.62 -0.11
C ARG A 160 -19.94 -3.41 -1.28
N LEU A 161 -19.01 -2.80 -2.00
CA LEU A 161 -18.31 -3.43 -3.11
C LEU A 161 -17.55 -4.68 -2.64
N ALA A 162 -16.76 -4.59 -1.58
CA ALA A 162 -16.03 -5.73 -1.01
C ALA A 162 -16.98 -6.87 -0.60
N ARG A 163 -18.11 -6.57 0.05
CA ARG A 163 -19.09 -7.59 0.42
C ARG A 163 -19.67 -8.33 -0.78
N GLU A 164 -19.93 -7.63 -1.88
CA GLU A 164 -20.66 -8.18 -3.03
C GLU A 164 -19.75 -8.76 -4.13
N SER A 165 -18.50 -8.30 -4.26
CA SER A 165 -17.63 -8.68 -5.39
C SER A 165 -16.43 -9.55 -5.05
N LEU A 166 -16.00 -9.58 -3.78
CA LEU A 166 -14.66 -10.08 -3.43
C LEU A 166 -14.46 -11.57 -3.72
N SER A 167 -15.43 -12.44 -3.40
CA SER A 167 -15.35 -13.88 -3.68
C SER A 167 -15.25 -14.14 -5.18
N GLU A 168 -16.13 -13.49 -5.96
CA GLU A 168 -16.22 -13.74 -7.40
C GLU A 168 -15.02 -13.15 -8.16
N LEU A 169 -14.51 -11.98 -7.77
CA LEU A 169 -13.25 -11.46 -8.31
C LEU A 169 -12.07 -12.40 -7.98
N THR A 170 -12.08 -12.99 -6.77
CA THR A 170 -11.04 -13.93 -6.35
C THR A 170 -11.08 -15.20 -7.20
N GLU A 171 -12.23 -15.86 -7.23
CA GLU A 171 -12.42 -17.17 -7.87
C GLU A 171 -12.36 -17.11 -9.40
N ARG A 172 -12.88 -16.05 -10.02
CA ARG A 172 -13.03 -15.96 -11.49
C ARG A 172 -11.92 -15.20 -12.19
N VAL A 173 -11.12 -14.43 -11.45
CA VAL A 173 -10.05 -13.61 -12.02
C VAL A 173 -8.72 -13.89 -11.34
N LEU A 174 -8.61 -13.63 -10.04
CA LEU A 174 -7.33 -13.74 -9.34
C LEU A 174 -6.75 -15.15 -9.39
N VAL A 175 -7.52 -16.16 -8.99
CA VAL A 175 -7.08 -17.57 -8.95
C VAL A 175 -6.64 -18.10 -10.33
N PRO A 176 -7.46 -18.00 -11.40
CA PRO A 176 -7.05 -18.54 -12.71
C PRO A 176 -5.90 -17.75 -13.34
N LEU A 177 -5.82 -16.44 -13.11
CA LEU A 177 -4.82 -15.59 -13.76
C LEU A 177 -3.54 -15.40 -12.94
N SER A 178 -3.49 -15.82 -11.67
CA SER A 178 -2.27 -15.72 -10.85
C SER A 178 -1.22 -16.81 -11.14
N GLY A 179 -1.52 -17.75 -12.04
CA GLY A 179 -0.72 -18.97 -12.23
C GLY A 179 -0.91 -19.97 -11.09
N GLY A 180 -2.09 -19.96 -10.43
CA GLY A 180 -2.39 -20.76 -9.23
C GLY A 180 -2.70 -22.25 -9.46
N GLY A 181 -2.30 -22.83 -10.58
CA GLY A 181 -2.32 -24.28 -10.82
C GLY A 181 -0.93 -24.89 -10.74
N ASP A 182 -0.80 -26.22 -10.78
CA ASP A 182 0.49 -26.95 -10.87
C ASP A 182 1.40 -26.50 -12.05
N ALA A 183 0.87 -25.67 -12.96
CA ALA A 183 1.63 -25.03 -14.03
C ALA A 183 2.27 -23.72 -13.51
N GLY A 184 3.53 -23.80 -13.09
CA GLY A 184 4.33 -22.67 -12.59
C GLY A 184 4.72 -21.60 -13.62
N VAL A 185 3.84 -21.25 -14.57
CA VAL A 185 4.07 -20.21 -15.59
C VAL A 185 2.80 -19.38 -15.75
N ILE A 186 2.91 -18.05 -15.72
CA ILE A 186 1.81 -17.13 -16.02
C ILE A 186 1.67 -17.04 -17.54
N GLN A 187 0.66 -17.71 -18.10
CA GLN A 187 0.28 -17.56 -19.50
C GLN A 187 -1.01 -16.75 -19.61
N GLN A 188 -0.88 -15.43 -19.60
CA GLN A 188 -1.99 -14.49 -19.79
C GLN A 188 -2.01 -13.94 -21.22
N SER A 189 -3.20 -13.82 -21.81
CA SER A 189 -3.44 -13.01 -23.00
C SER A 189 -3.29 -11.51 -22.67
N ALA A 190 -3.15 -10.66 -23.68
CA ALA A 190 -3.09 -9.20 -23.47
C ALA A 190 -4.34 -8.67 -22.74
N SER A 191 -5.52 -9.22 -23.04
CA SER A 191 -6.77 -8.86 -22.37
C SER A 191 -6.80 -9.36 -20.92
N GLU A 192 -6.26 -10.54 -20.64
CA GLU A 192 -6.18 -11.09 -19.27
C GLU A 192 -5.24 -10.28 -18.37
N VAL A 193 -4.14 -9.75 -18.91
CA VAL A 193 -3.27 -8.80 -18.20
C VAL A 193 -4.06 -7.58 -17.75
N ASP A 194 -4.88 -6.99 -18.63
CA ASP A 194 -5.72 -5.83 -18.30
C ASP A 194 -6.82 -6.17 -17.28
N ILE A 195 -7.47 -7.33 -17.43
CA ILE A 195 -8.50 -7.83 -16.50
C ILE A 195 -7.89 -8.01 -15.10
N PHE A 196 -6.72 -8.63 -15.01
CA PHE A 196 -5.99 -8.84 -13.76
C PHE A 196 -5.54 -7.52 -13.15
N TYR A 197 -5.00 -6.61 -13.97
CA TYR A 197 -4.56 -5.28 -13.53
C TYR A 197 -5.73 -4.45 -12.97
N ASN A 198 -6.88 -4.41 -13.66
CA ASN A 198 -8.08 -3.72 -13.16
C ASN A 198 -8.57 -4.34 -11.85
N THR A 199 -8.56 -5.68 -11.76
CA THR A 199 -9.00 -6.41 -10.56
C THR A 199 -8.09 -6.10 -9.37
N THR A 200 -6.78 -6.21 -9.52
CA THR A 200 -5.83 -5.90 -8.46
C THR A 200 -5.85 -4.42 -8.07
N GLY A 201 -6.10 -3.51 -9.02
CA GLY A 201 -6.34 -2.09 -8.74
C GLY A 201 -7.60 -1.84 -7.91
N CYS A 202 -8.68 -2.57 -8.19
CA CYS A 202 -9.89 -2.57 -7.36
C CYS A 202 -9.59 -3.06 -5.94
N LEU A 203 -8.92 -4.21 -5.80
CA LEU A 203 -8.57 -4.79 -4.50
C LEU A 203 -7.62 -3.90 -3.68
N ARG A 204 -6.67 -3.21 -4.34
CA ARG A 204 -5.79 -2.22 -3.72
C ARG A 204 -6.61 -1.11 -3.06
N ASN A 205 -7.64 -0.62 -3.74
CA ASN A 205 -8.53 0.39 -3.18
C ASN A 205 -9.41 -0.15 -2.05
N LEU A 206 -9.93 -1.39 -2.17
CA LEU A 206 -10.75 -2.02 -1.14
C LEU A 206 -9.97 -2.29 0.15
N SER A 207 -8.70 -2.68 0.04
CA SER A 207 -7.85 -3.01 1.19
C SER A 207 -7.49 -1.81 2.08
N SER A 208 -7.70 -0.56 1.62
CA SER A 208 -7.32 0.65 2.35
C SER A 208 -8.40 1.23 3.29
N VAL A 209 -9.57 0.59 3.41
CA VAL A 209 -10.75 1.16 4.09
C VAL A 209 -10.65 1.07 5.61
N ASN A 210 -10.96 -0.10 6.16
CA ASN A 210 -11.11 -0.33 7.58
C ASN A 210 -10.85 -1.80 7.91
N GLU A 211 -10.82 -2.07 9.21
CA GLU A 211 -10.59 -3.39 9.78
C GLU A 211 -11.53 -4.45 9.21
N ARG A 212 -12.84 -4.16 9.14
CA ARG A 212 -13.84 -5.11 8.64
C ARG A 212 -13.55 -5.57 7.22
N THR A 213 -13.24 -4.63 6.31
CA THR A 213 -12.90 -4.98 4.92
C THR A 213 -11.58 -5.76 4.85
N ARG A 214 -10.56 -5.36 5.62
CA ARG A 214 -9.29 -6.11 5.68
C ARG A 214 -9.50 -7.54 6.18
N GLN A 215 -10.29 -7.73 7.23
CA GLN A 215 -10.61 -9.04 7.77
C GLN A 215 -11.32 -9.91 6.73
N GLN A 216 -12.34 -9.36 6.06
CA GLN A 216 -13.03 -10.05 4.97
C GLN A 216 -12.05 -10.47 3.85
N MET A 217 -11.09 -9.61 3.48
CA MET A 217 -10.06 -9.93 2.49
C MET A 217 -9.08 -11.02 2.95
N ARG A 218 -8.66 -11.00 4.22
CA ARG A 218 -7.82 -12.08 4.79
C ARG A 218 -8.55 -13.42 4.82
N GLU A 219 -9.85 -13.41 5.08
CA GLU A 219 -10.70 -14.60 5.17
C GLU A 219 -11.15 -15.12 3.78
N THR A 220 -11.01 -14.32 2.72
CA THR A 220 -11.39 -14.75 1.37
C THR A 220 -10.43 -15.81 0.84
N ARG A 221 -10.95 -17.03 0.64
CA ARG A 221 -10.18 -18.19 0.18
C ARG A 221 -9.52 -17.90 -1.18
N GLY A 222 -8.22 -18.17 -1.27
CA GLY A 222 -7.44 -18.02 -2.49
C GLY A 222 -6.97 -16.59 -2.77
N LEU A 223 -7.49 -15.57 -2.08
CA LEU A 223 -7.10 -14.18 -2.35
C LEU A 223 -5.62 -13.94 -2.07
N VAL A 224 -5.18 -14.23 -0.84
CA VAL A 224 -3.78 -13.98 -0.45
C VAL A 224 -2.83 -14.91 -1.20
N ASP A 225 -3.23 -16.18 -1.39
CA ASP A 225 -2.46 -17.16 -2.15
C ASP A 225 -2.22 -16.70 -3.60
N SER A 226 -3.26 -16.20 -4.28
CA SER A 226 -3.14 -15.70 -5.64
C SER A 226 -2.28 -14.43 -5.76
N LEU A 227 -2.38 -13.52 -4.78
CA LEU A 227 -1.52 -12.33 -4.77
C LEU A 227 -0.04 -12.71 -4.60
N VAL A 228 0.25 -13.62 -3.67
CA VAL A 228 1.60 -14.13 -3.43
C VAL A 228 2.12 -14.89 -4.65
N GLY A 229 1.35 -15.84 -5.16
CA GLY A 229 1.72 -16.67 -6.31
C GLY A 229 1.96 -15.84 -7.57
N TYR A 230 1.13 -14.82 -7.83
CA TYR A 230 1.37 -13.92 -8.95
C TYR A 230 2.70 -13.16 -8.81
N ILE A 231 3.00 -12.61 -7.63
CA ILE A 231 4.28 -11.94 -7.38
C ILE A 231 5.45 -12.93 -7.56
N GLU A 232 5.36 -14.13 -7.00
CA GLU A 232 6.41 -15.15 -7.11
C GLU A 232 6.69 -15.50 -8.57
N ASN A 233 5.65 -15.81 -9.34
CA ASN A 233 5.75 -16.15 -10.75
C ASN A 233 6.27 -14.97 -11.59
N SER A 234 5.76 -13.75 -11.37
CA SER A 234 6.26 -12.55 -12.06
C SER A 234 7.75 -12.31 -11.79
N LEU A 235 8.23 -12.55 -10.56
CA LEU A 235 9.66 -12.45 -10.25
C LEU A 235 10.48 -13.55 -10.93
N LEU A 236 9.96 -14.77 -11.05
CA LEU A 236 10.63 -15.87 -11.76
C LEU A 236 10.76 -15.59 -13.27
N GLU A 237 9.78 -14.91 -13.85
CA GLU A 237 9.77 -14.53 -15.27
C GLU A 237 10.50 -13.21 -15.57
N GLY A 238 11.08 -12.54 -14.56
CA GLY A 238 11.72 -11.23 -14.73
C GLY A 238 10.74 -10.07 -14.95
N LYS A 239 9.46 -10.27 -14.65
CA LYS A 239 8.37 -9.30 -14.76
C LYS A 239 8.06 -8.60 -13.42
N GLY A 240 9.07 -8.43 -12.56
CA GLY A 240 8.91 -7.81 -11.24
C GLY A 240 8.49 -6.33 -11.27
N GLU A 241 8.56 -5.70 -12.43
CA GLU A 241 8.23 -4.28 -12.67
C GLU A 241 6.76 -4.08 -13.11
N ASP A 242 6.01 -5.16 -13.34
CA ASP A 242 4.64 -5.11 -13.84
C ASP A 242 3.71 -4.37 -12.86
N LYS A 243 2.77 -3.58 -13.41
CA LYS A 243 1.81 -2.83 -12.59
C LYS A 243 0.88 -3.73 -11.77
N GLY A 244 0.65 -4.97 -12.22
CA GLY A 244 -0.05 -5.98 -11.45
C GLY A 244 0.70 -6.33 -10.17
N VAL A 245 2.04 -6.46 -10.23
CA VAL A 245 2.89 -6.74 -9.07
C VAL A 245 2.82 -5.58 -8.08
N GLU A 246 2.89 -4.34 -8.55
CA GLU A 246 2.74 -3.14 -7.70
C GLU A 246 1.41 -3.18 -6.93
N ASN A 247 0.30 -3.46 -7.61
CA ASN A 247 -1.01 -3.54 -6.98
C ASN A 247 -1.08 -4.69 -5.96
N CYS A 248 -0.58 -5.88 -6.30
CA CYS A 248 -0.55 -7.02 -5.39
C CYS A 248 0.24 -6.72 -4.11
N VAL A 249 1.44 -6.13 -4.25
CA VAL A 249 2.27 -5.72 -3.12
C VAL A 249 1.57 -4.67 -2.26
N CYS A 250 0.88 -3.70 -2.88
CA CYS A 250 0.09 -2.71 -2.15
C CYS A 250 -1.07 -3.34 -1.36
N VAL A 251 -1.77 -4.32 -1.96
CA VAL A 251 -2.83 -5.07 -1.25
C VAL A 251 -2.24 -5.79 -0.05
N LEU A 252 -1.16 -6.56 -0.23
CA LEU A 252 -0.51 -7.29 0.86
C LEU A 252 -0.01 -6.35 1.96
N ARG A 253 0.57 -5.19 1.61
CA ARG A 253 0.95 -4.15 2.58
C ARG A 253 -0.24 -3.70 3.42
N ASN A 254 -1.38 -3.43 2.79
CA ASN A 254 -2.58 -2.99 3.47
C ASN A 254 -3.18 -4.08 4.35
N LEU A 255 -3.15 -5.35 3.90
CA LEU A 255 -3.59 -6.48 4.70
C LEU A 255 -2.64 -6.79 5.87
N SER A 256 -1.37 -6.40 5.78
CA SER A 256 -0.41 -6.48 6.89
C SER A 256 -0.57 -5.34 7.91
N TYR A 257 -1.32 -4.28 7.61
CA TYR A 257 -1.56 -3.19 8.55
C TYR A 257 -2.38 -3.68 9.76
N GLN A 258 -1.92 -3.31 10.97
CA GLN A 258 -2.54 -3.72 12.24
C GLN A 258 -2.72 -5.24 12.38
N LEU A 259 -1.84 -6.03 11.73
CA LEU A 259 -1.97 -7.49 11.68
C LEU A 259 -2.15 -8.12 13.06
N TYR A 260 -1.28 -7.79 14.02
CA TYR A 260 -1.29 -8.42 15.35
C TYR A 260 -2.52 -8.13 16.21
N SER A 261 -3.22 -7.02 15.95
CA SER A 261 -4.47 -6.69 16.64
C SER A 261 -5.71 -7.27 15.96
N GLU A 262 -5.59 -7.69 14.70
CA GLU A 262 -6.73 -8.11 13.87
C GLU A 262 -6.70 -9.61 13.50
N ILE A 263 -5.62 -10.33 13.80
CA ILE A 263 -5.57 -11.79 13.57
C ILE A 263 -6.48 -12.55 14.54
N PRO A 264 -6.97 -13.75 14.16
CA PRO A 264 -7.77 -14.58 15.06
C PRO A 264 -7.03 -14.86 16.38
N THR A 265 -7.73 -14.81 17.51
CA THR A 265 -7.14 -15.01 18.84
C THR A 265 -6.40 -16.34 18.98
N SER A 266 -6.89 -17.41 18.33
CA SER A 266 -6.21 -18.71 18.28
C SER A 266 -4.82 -18.64 17.64
N VAL A 267 -4.69 -17.87 16.56
CA VAL A 267 -3.41 -17.60 15.89
C VAL A 267 -2.55 -16.73 16.79
N GLN A 268 -3.10 -15.65 17.36
CA GLN A 268 -2.35 -14.77 18.26
C GLN A 268 -1.73 -15.54 19.44
N MET A 269 -2.51 -16.37 20.13
CA MET A 269 -2.02 -17.19 21.25
C MET A 269 -0.91 -18.16 20.81
N ARG A 270 -1.02 -18.73 19.60
CA ARG A 270 0.03 -19.60 19.03
C ARG A 270 1.34 -18.82 18.78
N LEU A 271 1.26 -17.63 18.19
CA LEU A 271 2.43 -16.81 17.84
C LEU A 271 3.08 -16.10 19.05
N GLU A 272 2.31 -15.86 20.11
CA GLU A 272 2.84 -15.37 21.39
C GLU A 272 3.70 -16.43 22.10
N GLY A 273 3.53 -17.70 21.75
CA GLY A 273 4.26 -18.83 22.34
C GLY A 273 3.90 -19.09 23.81
N PRO A 274 4.48 -20.12 24.43
CA PRO A 274 4.20 -20.43 25.83
C PRO A 274 4.63 -19.28 26.75
N THR A 275 3.73 -18.90 27.65
CA THR A 275 4.06 -17.90 28.69
C THR A 275 5.11 -18.47 29.65
N ARG A 276 5.92 -17.61 30.29
CA ARG A 276 6.93 -18.00 31.30
C ARG A 276 6.41 -18.95 32.40
N ALA A 277 5.10 -19.00 32.64
CA ALA A 277 4.45 -19.91 33.58
C ALA A 277 4.21 -21.33 33.00
N GLN A 278 4.00 -21.46 31.70
CA GLN A 278 3.85 -22.73 30.98
C GLN A 278 5.21 -23.38 30.66
N ASP A 279 6.22 -22.57 30.38
CA ASP A 279 7.59 -23.03 30.07
C ASP A 279 8.22 -23.80 31.25
N LYS A 280 7.81 -23.47 32.49
CA LYS A 280 8.22 -24.19 33.71
C LYS A 280 7.57 -25.57 33.89
N ARG A 281 6.48 -25.89 33.19
CA ARG A 281 5.77 -27.18 33.36
C ARG A 281 6.22 -28.26 32.37
N HIS A 282 6.91 -27.89 31.29
CA HIS A 282 7.24 -28.82 30.21
C HIS A 282 8.74 -29.12 30.06
N ASN A 283 9.62 -28.47 30.86
CA ASN A 283 11.07 -28.54 30.63
C ASN A 283 11.93 -28.82 31.88
N ASP A 284 11.38 -29.48 32.90
CA ASP A 284 12.21 -30.05 33.99
C ASP A 284 12.52 -31.54 33.71
N PRO A 285 13.65 -31.88 33.07
CA PRO A 285 14.36 -33.09 33.45
C PRO A 285 15.09 -32.80 34.76
N ILE A 286 14.68 -33.48 35.82
CA ILE A 286 15.40 -33.54 37.10
C ILE A 286 16.80 -34.12 36.80
N GLY A 287 17.84 -33.29 36.76
CA GLY A 287 19.20 -33.75 36.47
C GLY A 287 20.27 -32.71 36.79
N CYS A 288 21.15 -33.04 37.75
CA CYS A 288 22.29 -32.24 38.20
C CYS A 288 23.44 -32.14 37.16
N PHE A 289 23.22 -31.56 35.98
CA PHE A 289 24.31 -31.27 35.03
C PHE A 289 24.22 -29.88 34.38
N THR A 290 25.41 -29.34 34.08
CA THR A 290 25.81 -27.98 33.66
C THR A 290 24.89 -27.22 32.67
N PRO A 291 24.88 -25.86 32.72
CA PRO A 291 24.00 -25.05 31.90
C PRO A 291 24.38 -25.11 30.41
N GLN A 292 23.41 -25.51 29.58
CA GLN A 292 23.54 -25.55 28.12
C GLN A 292 23.99 -24.20 27.55
N SER A 293 24.84 -24.28 26.53
CA SER A 293 25.50 -23.13 25.92
C SER A 293 24.50 -22.19 25.24
N LYS A 294 24.79 -20.88 25.22
CA LYS A 294 23.96 -19.85 24.58
C LYS A 294 23.62 -20.16 23.11
N LYS A 295 24.49 -20.93 22.44
CA LYS A 295 24.39 -21.34 21.03
C LYS A 295 23.34 -22.45 20.80
N GLU A 296 23.15 -23.36 21.76
CA GLU A 296 22.08 -24.37 21.71
C GLU A 296 20.71 -23.75 21.95
N LYS A 297 20.64 -22.71 22.80
CA LYS A 297 19.41 -21.97 23.08
C LYS A 297 18.90 -21.19 21.86
N ASP A 298 19.81 -20.59 21.08
CA ASP A 298 19.48 -19.93 19.80
C ASP A 298 19.02 -20.94 18.73
N ARG A 299 19.69 -22.11 18.60
CA ARG A 299 19.26 -23.18 17.66
C ARG A 299 17.89 -23.76 18.02
N ASN A 300 17.60 -23.94 19.31
CA ASN A 300 16.27 -24.37 19.76
C ASN A 300 15.19 -23.32 19.47
N GLN A 301 15.52 -22.03 19.58
CA GLN A 301 14.58 -20.96 19.23
C GLN A 301 14.20 -20.98 17.75
N ASP A 302 15.14 -21.21 16.83
CA ASP A 302 14.86 -21.30 15.40
C ASP A 302 13.96 -22.50 15.07
N LEU A 303 14.19 -23.66 15.71
CA LEU A 303 13.33 -24.85 15.57
C LEU A 303 11.92 -24.59 16.12
N THR A 304 11.78 -23.87 17.24
CA THR A 304 10.45 -23.50 17.78
C THR A 304 9.71 -22.52 16.87
N THR A 305 10.40 -21.57 16.24
CA THR A 305 9.79 -20.59 15.32
C THR A 305 9.03 -21.27 14.18
N PHE A 306 9.60 -22.30 13.54
CA PHE A 306 8.94 -22.99 12.43
C PHE A 306 7.87 -24.00 12.87
N SER A 307 7.82 -24.36 14.15
CA SER A 307 6.74 -25.21 14.69
C SER A 307 5.44 -24.43 14.95
N GLU A 308 5.53 -23.10 15.06
CA GLU A 308 4.39 -22.22 15.36
C GLU A 308 3.57 -21.84 14.13
N VAL A 309 4.05 -22.17 12.92
CA VAL A 309 3.37 -21.91 11.64
C VAL A 309 3.34 -23.17 10.79
N ALA A 310 2.43 -23.23 9.81
CA ALA A 310 2.41 -24.33 8.86
C ALA A 310 3.70 -24.38 8.03
N ARG A 311 4.15 -25.58 7.64
CA ARG A 311 5.32 -25.76 6.76
C ARG A 311 5.14 -25.09 5.40
N VAL A 312 3.91 -25.09 4.89
CA VAL A 312 3.52 -24.41 3.65
C VAL A 312 2.37 -23.46 4.03
N PRO A 313 2.59 -22.14 4.01
CA PRO A 313 1.56 -21.16 4.34
C PRO A 313 0.43 -21.21 3.32
N LYS A 314 -0.79 -20.95 3.79
CA LYS A 314 -1.98 -20.83 2.94
C LYS A 314 -2.85 -19.67 3.42
N GLY A 315 -3.53 -19.01 2.48
CA GLY A 315 -4.43 -17.90 2.76
C GLY A 315 -3.76 -16.81 3.60
N ALA A 316 -4.44 -16.32 4.63
CA ALA A 316 -3.92 -15.26 5.49
C ALA A 316 -2.61 -15.63 6.22
N GLU A 317 -2.28 -16.91 6.38
CA GLU A 317 -1.05 -17.32 7.10
C GLU A 317 0.21 -16.77 6.43
N TRP A 318 0.19 -16.56 5.11
CA TRP A 318 1.25 -15.85 4.40
C TRP A 318 1.64 -14.53 5.06
N LEU A 319 0.68 -13.76 5.59
CA LEU A 319 0.94 -12.41 6.12
C LEU A 319 1.80 -12.40 7.39
N TRP A 320 1.87 -13.52 8.13
CA TRP A 320 2.75 -13.67 9.29
C TRP A 320 3.74 -14.83 9.13
N HIS A 321 3.82 -15.47 7.97
CA HIS A 321 4.74 -16.58 7.74
C HIS A 321 6.16 -16.08 7.42
N PRO A 322 7.23 -16.69 7.94
CA PRO A 322 8.61 -16.29 7.62
C PRO A 322 8.94 -16.21 6.12
N GLN A 323 8.33 -17.05 5.27
CA GLN A 323 8.57 -17.02 3.82
C GLN A 323 8.13 -15.71 3.15
N ILE A 324 7.17 -14.95 3.71
CA ILE A 324 6.77 -13.67 3.12
C ILE A 324 7.90 -12.63 3.22
N VAL A 325 8.77 -12.77 4.22
CA VAL A 325 9.96 -11.91 4.38
C VAL A 325 10.91 -12.12 3.21
N ALA A 326 11.13 -13.38 2.82
CA ALA A 326 11.95 -13.74 1.66
C ALA A 326 11.35 -13.21 0.35
N LEU A 327 10.03 -13.31 0.18
CA LEU A 327 9.34 -12.75 -0.98
C LEU A 327 9.55 -11.25 -1.09
N TYR A 328 9.31 -10.49 -0.02
CA TYR A 328 9.52 -9.05 -0.03
C TYR A 328 11.00 -8.68 -0.25
N ASN A 329 11.94 -9.45 0.29
CA ASN A 329 13.38 -9.26 0.03
C ASN A 329 13.71 -9.44 -1.46
N ARG A 330 13.16 -10.47 -2.12
CA ARG A 330 13.31 -10.67 -3.56
C ARG A 330 12.75 -9.49 -4.35
N ILE A 331 11.60 -8.92 -3.97
CA ILE A 331 11.06 -7.72 -4.61
C ILE A 331 12.04 -6.54 -4.48
N LEU A 332 12.56 -6.28 -3.28
CA LEU A 332 13.53 -5.21 -3.05
C LEU A 332 14.81 -5.35 -3.89
N GLN A 333 15.20 -6.59 -4.22
CA GLN A 333 16.40 -6.89 -5.02
C GLN A 333 16.16 -6.89 -6.54
N ASN A 334 14.97 -7.28 -7.00
CA ASN A 334 14.69 -7.53 -8.43
C ASN A 334 13.86 -6.43 -9.10
N THR A 335 13.44 -5.42 -8.36
CA THR A 335 12.69 -4.27 -8.88
C THR A 335 13.60 -3.04 -8.82
N GLU A 336 14.26 -2.69 -9.92
CA GLU A 336 15.23 -1.59 -9.99
C GLU A 336 14.59 -0.23 -10.32
N THR A 337 13.51 -0.21 -11.09
CA THR A 337 12.91 1.03 -11.61
C THR A 337 11.61 1.42 -10.92
N ASN A 338 10.79 0.45 -10.50
CA ASN A 338 9.54 0.74 -9.82
C ASN A 338 9.73 0.97 -8.31
N ALA A 339 10.01 2.22 -7.96
CA ALA A 339 10.11 2.69 -6.57
C ALA A 339 8.81 2.49 -5.77
N ALA A 340 7.63 2.49 -6.41
CA ALA A 340 6.35 2.28 -5.72
C ALA A 340 6.19 0.83 -5.26
N THR A 341 6.61 -0.15 -6.07
CA THR A 341 6.64 -1.56 -5.69
C THR A 341 7.62 -1.81 -4.54
N ARG A 342 8.81 -1.20 -4.58
CA ARG A 342 9.78 -1.29 -3.47
C ARG A 342 9.26 -0.60 -2.19
N GLU A 343 8.65 0.58 -2.30
CA GLU A 343 7.98 1.25 -1.19
C GLU A 343 6.91 0.35 -0.58
N GLY A 344 6.10 -0.31 -1.42
CA GLY A 344 5.08 -1.26 -1.02
C GLY A 344 5.65 -2.43 -0.22
N ALA A 345 6.72 -3.06 -0.72
CA ALA A 345 7.39 -4.19 -0.06
C ALA A 345 8.04 -3.76 1.26
N ALA A 346 8.77 -2.65 1.29
CA ALA A 346 9.36 -2.10 2.52
C ALA A 346 8.28 -1.73 3.55
N GLY A 347 7.15 -1.18 3.09
CA GLY A 347 6.00 -0.86 3.94
C GLY A 347 5.30 -2.11 4.48
N ALA A 348 5.20 -3.18 3.69
CA ALA A 348 4.65 -4.46 4.16
C ALA A 348 5.55 -5.08 5.25
N LEU A 349 6.87 -5.10 5.01
CA LEU A 349 7.87 -5.51 6.00
C LEU A 349 7.79 -4.66 7.27
N GLN A 350 7.65 -3.34 7.13
CA GLN A 350 7.46 -2.44 8.26
C GLN A 350 6.22 -2.84 9.08
N ASN A 351 5.11 -3.16 8.41
CA ASN A 351 3.87 -3.54 9.09
C ASN A 351 3.99 -4.88 9.84
N ILE A 352 4.54 -5.92 9.22
CA ILE A 352 4.68 -7.24 9.88
C ILE A 352 5.76 -7.25 10.98
N THR A 353 6.69 -6.29 10.97
CA THR A 353 7.70 -6.13 12.03
C THR A 353 7.31 -5.07 13.08
N ALA A 354 6.10 -4.54 13.02
CA ALA A 354 5.66 -3.46 13.90
C ALA A 354 5.39 -3.91 15.34
N GLY A 355 5.70 -3.01 16.28
CA GLY A 355 5.37 -3.17 17.70
C GLY A 355 6.36 -4.03 18.48
N ASP A 356 5.91 -4.45 19.66
CA ASP A 356 6.70 -5.19 20.66
C ASP A 356 6.25 -6.66 20.81
N SER A 357 5.41 -7.14 19.89
CA SER A 357 4.97 -8.54 19.91
C SER A 357 6.16 -9.47 19.68
N ARG A 358 6.11 -10.65 20.31
CA ARG A 358 7.13 -11.69 20.15
C ARG A 358 7.34 -12.03 18.67
N TRP A 359 6.23 -12.18 17.93
CA TRP A 359 6.29 -12.56 16.53
C TRP A 359 6.87 -11.48 15.62
N ALA A 360 6.62 -10.19 15.90
CA ALA A 360 7.29 -9.10 15.19
C ALA A 360 8.82 -9.15 15.37
N SER A 361 9.28 -9.52 16.58
CA SER A 361 10.69 -9.73 16.86
C SER A 361 11.27 -10.92 16.09
N VAL A 362 10.51 -12.03 16.01
CA VAL A 362 10.87 -13.21 15.22
C VAL A 362 11.02 -12.86 13.73
N LEU A 363 10.04 -12.17 13.13
CA LEU A 363 10.13 -11.78 11.72
C LEU A 363 11.26 -10.76 11.46
N SER A 364 11.53 -9.87 12.41
CA SER A 364 12.70 -8.97 12.36
C SER A 364 14.02 -9.75 12.36
N ARG A 365 14.09 -10.84 13.14
CA ARG A 365 15.25 -11.73 13.16
C ARG A 365 15.40 -12.51 11.85
N VAL A 366 14.31 -13.04 11.30
CA VAL A 366 14.31 -13.67 9.97
C VAL A 366 14.85 -12.71 8.92
N ALA A 367 14.37 -11.46 8.90
CA ALA A 367 14.84 -10.44 7.98
C ALA A 367 16.35 -10.15 8.10
N LEU A 368 16.88 -10.06 9.33
CA LEU A 368 18.29 -9.70 9.54
C LEU A 368 19.26 -10.89 9.42
N GLU A 369 18.90 -12.04 9.98
CA GLU A 369 19.81 -13.19 10.17
C GLU A 369 19.67 -14.23 9.06
N GLN A 370 18.44 -14.53 8.61
CA GLN A 370 18.18 -15.54 7.57
C GLN A 370 18.24 -14.92 6.18
N GLU A 371 17.42 -13.88 5.95
CA GLU A 371 17.28 -13.23 4.64
C GLU A 371 18.37 -12.17 4.36
N ARG A 372 19.18 -11.84 5.38
CA ARG A 372 20.30 -10.88 5.30
C ARG A 372 19.90 -9.59 4.59
N MET A 373 18.75 -9.01 4.95
CA MET A 373 18.17 -7.87 4.24
C MET A 373 18.92 -6.55 4.46
N LEU A 374 19.78 -6.45 5.49
CA LEU A 374 20.39 -5.17 5.87
C LEU A 374 21.20 -4.52 4.73
N PRO A 375 22.11 -5.21 4.00
CA PRO A 375 22.81 -4.63 2.86
C PRO A 375 21.86 -4.13 1.76
N VAL A 376 20.80 -4.88 1.44
CA VAL A 376 19.80 -4.50 0.44
C VAL A 376 19.10 -3.20 0.83
N ILE A 377 18.65 -3.11 2.09
CA ILE A 377 18.01 -1.90 2.64
C ILE A 377 18.98 -0.71 2.58
N LEU A 378 20.26 -0.91 2.94
CA LEU A 378 21.26 0.14 2.93
C LEU A 378 21.60 0.64 1.53
N ASP A 379 21.62 -0.23 0.53
CA ASP A 379 21.83 0.16 -0.87
C ASP A 379 20.65 0.99 -1.39
N LEU A 380 19.41 0.60 -1.08
CA LEU A 380 18.22 1.38 -1.43
C LEU A 380 18.17 2.75 -0.74
N LEU A 381 18.76 2.89 0.45
CA LEU A 381 18.86 4.16 1.15
C LEU A 381 19.81 5.18 0.48
N ARG A 382 20.61 4.79 -0.52
CA ARG A 382 21.53 5.73 -1.21
C ARG A 382 20.76 6.79 -2.00
N SER A 383 19.82 6.39 -2.84
CA SER A 383 19.05 7.29 -3.73
C SER A 383 17.53 7.02 -3.73
N PRO A 384 16.84 7.08 -2.58
CA PRO A 384 15.40 6.81 -2.51
C PRO A 384 14.56 8.05 -2.86
N THR A 385 13.34 7.83 -3.34
CA THR A 385 12.29 8.86 -3.25
C THR A 385 11.93 9.12 -1.78
N ASP A 386 11.37 10.29 -1.40
CA ASP A 386 10.99 10.52 0.01
C ASP A 386 9.98 9.47 0.51
N ALA A 387 9.11 8.98 -0.39
CA ALA A 387 8.13 7.96 -0.06
C ALA A 387 8.77 6.60 0.24
N GLU A 388 9.70 6.18 -0.60
CA GLU A 388 10.50 4.98 -0.38
C GLU A 388 11.38 5.11 0.88
N LEU A 389 12.00 6.27 1.09
CA LEU A 389 12.84 6.57 2.26
C LEU A 389 12.04 6.45 3.56
N ARG A 390 10.78 6.89 3.58
CA ARG A 390 9.88 6.78 4.73
C ARG A 390 9.63 5.31 5.11
N SER A 391 9.34 4.46 4.13
CA SER A 391 9.09 3.03 4.35
C SER A 391 10.37 2.29 4.76
N LEU A 392 11.50 2.55 4.10
CA LEU A 392 12.79 1.95 4.43
C LEU A 392 13.28 2.33 5.83
N THR A 393 13.20 3.61 6.20
CA THR A 393 13.59 4.07 7.55
C THR A 393 12.61 3.56 8.62
N GLY A 394 11.33 3.43 8.29
CA GLY A 394 10.32 2.82 9.15
C GLY A 394 10.59 1.34 9.43
N LEU A 395 10.90 0.58 8.39
CA LEU A 395 11.34 -0.82 8.51
C LEU A 395 12.62 -0.91 9.35
N LEU A 396 13.64 -0.11 9.02
CA LEU A 396 14.92 -0.13 9.73
C LEU A 396 14.76 0.23 11.20
N ARG A 397 13.82 1.11 11.54
CA ARG A 397 13.47 1.41 12.94
C ARG A 397 12.96 0.17 13.67
N ASN A 398 12.05 -0.60 13.07
CA ASN A 398 11.55 -1.84 13.66
C ASN A 398 12.66 -2.90 13.80
N LEU A 399 13.44 -3.12 12.74
CA LEU A 399 14.57 -4.05 12.76
C LEU A 399 15.60 -3.65 13.81
N SER A 400 15.92 -2.35 13.92
CA SER A 400 16.85 -1.84 14.92
C SER A 400 16.35 -2.01 16.34
N ARG A 401 15.03 -2.09 16.58
CA ARG A 401 14.47 -2.36 17.90
C ARG A 401 14.76 -3.79 18.32
N HIS A 402 14.57 -4.74 17.40
CA HIS A 402 14.61 -6.19 17.65
C HIS A 402 15.97 -6.84 17.39
N CYS A 403 16.96 -6.11 16.86
CA CYS A 403 18.27 -6.68 16.58
C CYS A 403 19.03 -7.09 17.87
N LYS A 404 19.68 -8.26 17.83
CA LYS A 404 20.45 -8.80 18.97
C LYS A 404 21.74 -8.02 19.23
N ASN A 405 22.46 -7.64 18.17
CA ASN A 405 23.74 -6.95 18.25
C ASN A 405 23.63 -5.49 17.77
N LYS A 406 23.31 -4.60 18.71
CA LYS A 406 23.18 -3.15 18.47
C LYS A 406 24.49 -2.52 18.01
N ALA A 407 25.63 -3.01 18.49
CA ALA A 407 26.95 -2.49 18.14
C ALA A 407 27.31 -2.80 16.68
N ASP A 408 27.12 -4.05 16.24
CA ASP A 408 27.34 -4.44 14.83
C ASP A 408 26.37 -3.74 13.87
N MET A 409 25.11 -3.56 14.27
CA MET A 409 24.16 -2.79 13.45
C MET A 409 24.57 -1.31 13.36
N ALA A 410 25.08 -0.73 14.44
CA ALA A 410 25.49 0.68 14.47
C ALA A 410 26.62 0.98 13.49
N THR A 411 27.66 0.13 13.41
CA THR A 411 28.81 0.34 12.51
C THR A 411 28.41 0.39 11.04
N LYS A 412 27.30 -0.26 10.67
CA LYS A 412 26.79 -0.32 9.30
C LYS A 412 25.81 0.80 8.98
N VAL A 413 24.99 1.21 9.96
CA VAL A 413 23.81 2.04 9.73
C VAL A 413 24.04 3.53 10.06
N VAL A 414 24.79 3.84 11.12
CA VAL A 414 24.82 5.19 11.70
C VAL A 414 25.29 6.25 10.70
N ASN A 415 26.40 6.03 10.00
CA ASN A 415 26.93 6.99 9.03
C ASN A 415 25.89 7.35 7.96
N ILE A 416 25.26 6.32 7.36
CA ILE A 416 24.27 6.49 6.29
C ILE A 416 23.09 7.34 6.79
N LEU A 417 22.54 7.01 7.96
CA LEU A 417 21.38 7.71 8.49
C LEU A 417 21.68 9.14 8.97
N VAL A 418 22.84 9.36 9.59
CA VAL A 418 23.26 10.69 10.03
C VAL A 418 23.47 11.61 8.82
N ASN A 419 23.98 11.08 7.70
CA ASN A 419 24.09 11.84 6.45
C ASN A 419 22.73 12.21 5.85
N LYS A 420 21.69 11.40 6.09
CA LYS A 420 20.31 11.71 5.67
C LYS A 420 19.56 12.67 6.61
N LEU A 421 20.02 12.88 7.85
CA LEU A 421 19.41 13.86 8.73
C LEU A 421 19.59 15.28 8.17
N PRO A 422 18.55 16.13 8.25
CA PRO A 422 18.68 17.53 7.87
C PRO A 422 19.62 18.25 8.84
N SER A 423 20.22 19.35 8.38
CA SER A 423 21.12 20.15 9.23
C SER A 423 20.36 20.91 10.33
N ASP A 424 19.08 21.21 10.10
CA ASP A 424 18.17 21.85 11.05
C ASP A 424 16.71 21.42 10.81
N GLY A 425 15.80 21.86 11.68
CA GLY A 425 14.38 21.53 11.58
C GLY A 425 13.61 22.32 10.52
N HIS A 426 14.19 23.34 9.88
CA HIS A 426 13.52 24.14 8.84
C HIS A 426 13.62 23.51 7.44
N GLN A 427 14.61 22.64 7.21
CA GLN A 427 14.72 21.91 5.95
C GLN A 427 13.45 21.09 5.67
N LYS A 428 12.94 21.18 4.44
CA LYS A 428 11.73 20.46 4.03
C LYS A 428 11.98 18.98 3.77
N GLU A 429 13.17 18.64 3.32
CA GLU A 429 13.61 17.28 3.05
C GLU A 429 14.76 16.87 3.96
N PRO A 430 14.77 15.63 4.47
CA PRO A 430 13.70 14.63 4.33
C PRO A 430 12.45 15.01 5.13
N SER A 431 11.31 14.37 4.83
CA SER A 431 10.05 14.65 5.53
C SER A 431 10.13 14.40 7.04
N SER A 432 9.23 15.03 7.81
CA SER A 432 9.25 14.92 9.28
C SER A 432 9.11 13.47 9.77
N ASP A 433 8.36 12.63 9.06
CA ASP A 433 8.19 11.22 9.41
C ASP A 433 9.50 10.43 9.20
N VAL A 434 10.25 10.73 8.15
CA VAL A 434 11.59 10.16 7.93
C VAL A 434 12.53 10.57 9.06
N VAL A 435 12.55 11.85 9.46
CA VAL A 435 13.37 12.32 10.58
C VAL A 435 13.01 11.60 11.88
N VAL A 436 11.72 11.42 12.16
CA VAL A 436 11.24 10.65 13.32
C VAL A 436 11.70 9.20 13.25
N ASN A 437 11.63 8.57 12.08
CA ASN A 437 12.08 7.19 11.90
C ASN A 437 13.59 7.04 12.10
N ILE A 438 14.41 7.93 11.50
CA ILE A 438 15.86 7.96 11.69
C ILE A 438 16.20 8.15 13.17
N CYS A 439 15.59 9.13 13.85
CA CYS A 439 15.79 9.32 15.29
C CYS A 439 15.39 8.07 16.08
N GLY A 440 14.31 7.39 15.68
CA GLY A 440 13.89 6.12 16.26
C GLY A 440 14.93 5.00 16.11
N VAL A 441 15.59 4.88 14.95
CA VAL A 441 16.70 3.94 14.72
C VAL A 441 17.86 4.29 15.65
N LEU A 442 18.34 5.53 15.61
CA LEU A 442 19.48 5.99 16.40
C LEU A 442 19.23 5.79 17.89
N ASN A 443 18.02 6.12 18.37
CA ASN A 443 17.63 5.90 19.76
C ASN A 443 17.71 4.43 20.15
N SER A 444 17.17 3.54 19.31
CA SER A 444 17.15 2.10 19.56
C SER A 444 18.54 1.47 19.61
N LEU A 445 19.51 2.04 18.90
CA LEU A 445 20.91 1.62 18.92
C LEU A 445 21.63 2.17 20.15
N VAL A 446 21.44 3.46 20.46
CA VAL A 446 22.07 4.16 21.59
C VAL A 446 21.68 3.54 22.93
N THR A 447 20.44 3.05 23.09
CA THR A 447 20.01 2.41 24.36
C THR A 447 20.75 1.12 24.68
N GLY A 448 21.35 0.45 23.69
CA GLY A 448 22.07 -0.81 23.88
C GLY A 448 23.54 -0.79 23.46
N SER A 449 24.08 0.37 23.08
CA SER A 449 25.44 0.47 22.52
C SER A 449 26.04 1.86 22.71
N SER A 450 27.08 1.96 23.55
CA SER A 450 27.90 3.16 23.65
C SER A 450 28.68 3.45 22.37
N LEU A 451 28.95 2.42 21.56
CA LEU A 451 29.57 2.55 20.24
C LEU A 451 28.66 3.35 19.31
N ALA A 452 27.35 3.09 19.32
CA ALA A 452 26.40 3.85 18.51
C ALA A 452 26.42 5.34 18.85
N ALA A 453 26.43 5.67 20.15
CA ALA A 453 26.51 7.06 20.60
C ALA A 453 27.82 7.74 20.15
N ARG A 454 28.94 7.02 20.22
CA ARG A 454 30.24 7.50 19.72
C ARG A 454 30.22 7.74 18.21
N ASP A 455 29.70 6.80 17.44
CA ASP A 455 29.66 6.91 15.98
C ASP A 455 28.74 8.05 15.54
N ILE A 456 27.60 8.27 16.21
CA ILE A 456 26.72 9.41 15.92
C ILE A 456 27.47 10.73 16.12
N THR A 457 28.25 10.86 17.20
CA THR A 457 29.07 12.05 17.44
C THR A 457 30.17 12.19 16.38
N TYR A 458 30.84 11.09 16.02
CA TYR A 458 31.91 11.08 15.02
C TYR A 458 31.45 11.51 13.63
N PHE A 459 30.23 11.15 13.22
CA PHE A 459 29.64 11.52 11.93
C PHE A 459 28.83 12.83 11.96
N ASP A 460 29.13 13.76 12.88
CA ASP A 460 28.46 15.06 13.00
C ASP A 460 26.94 15.00 13.28
N GLY A 461 26.46 13.90 13.87
CA GLY A 461 25.05 13.74 14.21
C GLY A 461 24.61 14.61 15.40
N LEU A 462 25.52 14.92 16.32
CA LEU A 462 25.20 15.68 17.53
C LEU A 462 24.73 17.12 17.22
N PRO A 463 25.45 17.94 16.42
CA PRO A 463 24.95 19.24 15.97
C PRO A 463 23.60 19.18 15.25
N LYS A 464 23.41 18.23 14.32
CA LYS A 464 22.16 18.08 13.56
C LYS A 464 20.97 17.79 14.48
N LEU A 465 21.13 16.86 15.42
CA LEU A 465 20.09 16.50 16.39
C LEU A 465 19.72 17.68 17.30
N VAL A 466 20.70 18.49 17.73
CA VAL A 466 20.45 19.71 18.51
C VAL A 466 19.66 20.71 17.67
N SER A 467 20.08 20.98 16.43
CA SER A 467 19.38 21.90 15.53
C SER A 467 17.96 21.46 15.19
N ILE A 468 17.72 20.16 14.96
CA ILE A 468 16.37 19.61 14.74
C ILE A 468 15.49 19.82 15.98
N LYS A 469 16.06 19.65 17.18
CA LYS A 469 15.35 19.87 18.44
C LYS A 469 14.97 21.33 18.67
N THR A 470 15.82 22.29 18.26
CA THR A 470 15.67 23.70 18.67
C THR A 470 15.22 24.65 17.57
N SER A 471 15.48 24.34 16.30
CA SER A 471 15.30 25.25 15.18
C SER A 471 14.23 24.71 14.23
N HIS A 472 12.96 24.95 14.57
CA HIS A 472 11.82 24.46 13.81
C HIS A 472 10.60 25.40 13.87
N ASP A 473 9.69 25.27 12.91
CA ASP A 473 8.51 26.14 12.73
C ASP A 473 7.29 25.78 13.59
N ASN A 474 7.46 24.99 14.65
CA ASN A 474 6.38 24.51 15.55
C ASN A 474 5.24 23.75 14.85
N SER A 475 5.39 23.37 13.58
CA SER A 475 4.42 22.51 12.92
C SER A 475 4.33 21.14 13.63
N PRO A 476 3.16 20.46 13.61
CA PRO A 476 2.99 19.20 14.33
C PRO A 476 4.01 18.11 13.97
N GLY A 477 4.39 18.02 12.69
CA GLY A 477 5.41 17.09 12.22
C GLY A 477 6.80 17.42 12.77
N LYS A 478 7.19 18.70 12.75
CA LYS A 478 8.49 19.14 13.27
C LYS A 478 8.59 19.03 14.78
N LEU A 479 7.50 19.26 15.52
CA LEU A 479 7.46 19.01 16.96
C LEU A 479 7.66 17.52 17.29
N LYS A 480 7.10 16.60 16.50
CA LYS A 480 7.36 15.16 16.66
C LYS A 480 8.84 14.83 16.40
N ALA A 481 9.42 15.37 15.33
CA ALA A 481 10.83 15.20 15.02
C ALA A 481 11.75 15.75 16.13
N ALA A 482 11.43 16.93 16.67
CA ALA A 482 12.15 17.55 17.77
C ALA A 482 12.13 16.71 19.06
N ARG A 483 10.97 16.13 19.41
CA ARG A 483 10.83 15.21 20.55
C ARG A 483 11.64 13.93 20.33
N ALA A 484 11.62 13.37 19.12
CA ALA A 484 12.40 12.19 18.79
C ALA A 484 13.90 12.47 18.90
N ALA A 485 14.38 13.60 18.33
CA ALA A 485 15.76 14.03 18.45
C ALA A 485 16.18 14.27 19.91
N SER A 486 15.32 14.91 20.71
CA SER A 486 15.57 15.11 22.13
C SER A 486 15.72 13.80 22.90
N THR A 487 14.99 12.75 22.51
CA THR A 487 15.08 11.42 23.14
C THR A 487 16.45 10.78 22.86
N VAL A 488 16.90 10.86 21.59
CA VAL A 488 18.24 10.38 21.20
C VAL A 488 19.32 11.11 22.01
N LEU A 489 19.26 12.44 22.06
CA LEU A 489 20.20 13.28 22.79
C LEU A 489 20.25 12.94 24.28
N SER A 490 19.10 12.65 24.89
CA SER A 490 19.00 12.33 26.32
C SER A 490 19.65 10.97 26.62
N ASN A 491 19.41 9.96 25.78
CA ASN A 491 20.03 8.63 25.95
C ASN A 491 21.54 8.66 25.63
N MET A 492 21.96 9.46 24.65
CA MET A 492 23.38 9.68 24.38
C MET A 492 24.09 10.38 25.55
N PHE A 493 23.43 11.30 26.25
CA PHE A 493 24.01 12.02 27.39
C PHE A 493 24.29 11.14 28.60
N GLN A 494 23.68 9.95 28.69
CA GLN A 494 24.00 8.98 29.74
C GLN A 494 25.45 8.47 29.64
N TYR A 495 26.07 8.58 28.46
CA TYR A 495 27.47 8.24 28.25
C TYR A 495 28.39 9.41 28.62
N THR A 496 28.93 9.40 29.84
CA THR A 496 29.79 10.46 30.41
C THR A 496 30.97 10.86 29.53
N LYS A 497 31.51 9.93 28.73
CA LYS A 497 32.60 10.18 27.77
C LYS A 497 32.24 11.24 26.72
N LEU A 498 30.96 11.41 26.39
CA LEU A 498 30.49 12.37 25.39
C LEU A 498 30.22 13.77 25.95
N HIS A 499 30.31 13.98 27.26
CA HIS A 499 29.94 15.26 27.89
C HIS A 499 30.79 16.45 27.41
N LYS A 500 32.04 16.21 26.98
CA LYS A 500 32.90 17.25 26.40
C LYS A 500 32.39 17.70 25.03
N ASP A 501 31.98 16.74 24.19
CA ASP A 501 31.44 17.01 22.86
C ASP A 501 30.13 17.81 22.94
N TYR A 502 29.28 17.49 23.91
CA TYR A 502 28.07 18.26 24.20
C TYR A 502 28.38 19.71 24.59
N LYS A 503 29.44 19.97 25.37
CA LYS A 503 29.83 21.33 25.76
C LYS A 503 30.19 22.14 24.52
N GLN A 504 30.98 21.53 23.64
CA GLN A 504 31.42 22.18 22.41
C GLN A 504 30.25 22.56 21.49
N VAL A 505 29.26 21.68 21.33
CA VAL A 505 28.06 21.96 20.51
C VAL A 505 27.15 23.00 21.16
N SER A 506 27.01 23.01 22.48
CA SER A 506 26.19 24.03 23.16
C SER A 506 26.75 25.44 23.07
N LEU A 507 28.07 25.57 22.90
CA LEU A 507 28.76 26.85 22.76
C LEU A 507 28.68 27.39 21.32
N SER A 508 28.46 26.53 20.32
CA SER A 508 28.42 26.91 18.90
C SER A 508 27.02 27.25 18.38
N VAL A 509 25.95 26.97 19.13
CA VAL A 509 24.57 27.30 18.75
C VAL A 509 24.06 28.46 19.66
N LYS A 510 23.37 29.46 19.08
CA LYS A 510 23.08 30.81 19.64
C LYS A 510 22.57 30.87 21.11
N PRO A 511 22.70 32.01 21.83
CA PRO A 511 22.59 32.11 23.30
C PRO A 511 21.24 31.77 23.96
N SER A 512 20.16 31.48 23.22
CA SER A 512 18.90 30.99 23.79
C SER A 512 19.01 29.56 24.36
N LEU A 513 20.18 28.92 24.21
CA LEU A 513 20.48 27.53 24.50
C LEU A 513 21.01 27.20 25.91
N LYS A 514 21.21 28.18 26.80
CA LYS A 514 21.61 27.90 28.20
C LYS A 514 20.65 26.92 28.90
N SER A 515 19.39 26.91 28.49
CA SER A 515 18.35 25.97 28.97
C SER A 515 18.69 24.50 28.73
N THR A 516 19.45 24.11 27.69
CA THR A 516 19.69 22.68 27.43
C THR A 516 20.73 22.07 28.36
N TYR A 517 21.75 22.86 28.74
CA TYR A 517 22.68 22.46 29.81
C TYR A 517 21.96 22.39 31.15
N GLU A 518 21.10 23.34 31.47
CA GLU A 518 20.39 23.35 32.76
C GLU A 518 19.28 22.29 32.84
N CYS A 519 18.50 22.09 31.78
CA CYS A 519 17.32 21.21 31.78
C CYS A 519 17.67 19.72 31.76
N VAL A 520 18.81 19.33 31.15
CA VAL A 520 19.30 17.93 31.20
C VAL A 520 20.04 17.64 32.51
N THR A 521 20.75 18.62 33.08
CA THR A 521 21.45 18.45 34.38
C THR A 521 20.47 18.35 35.56
N VAL A 522 19.25 18.89 35.42
CA VAL A 522 18.19 18.76 36.44
C VAL A 522 17.53 17.36 36.44
N GLN A 523 17.52 16.64 35.32
CA GLN A 523 16.98 15.26 35.27
C GLN A 523 17.98 14.19 35.74
N SER A 524 19.29 14.43 35.65
CA SER A 524 20.30 13.48 36.16
C SER A 524 20.64 13.64 37.64
N ARG A 525 20.08 14.66 38.31
CA ARG A 525 20.23 14.94 39.74
C ARG A 525 18.99 14.59 40.58
N LYS A 526 18.03 13.84 40.03
CA LYS A 526 16.89 13.28 40.76
C LYS A 526 16.86 11.77 40.69
#